data_AF-A0A2T3AV54-F1
#
_entry.id   AF-A0A2T3AV54-F1
#
_cell.length_a   1.000
_cell.length_b   1.000
_cell.length_c   1.000
_cell.angle_alpha   90.00
_cell.angle_beta   90.00
_cell.angle_gamma   90.00
#
_symmetry.space_group_name_H-M   'P 1'
#
loop_
_entity.id
_entity.type
_entity.pdbx_description
1 polymer ?
#
loop_
_entity_poly.entity_id
_entity_poly.type
_entity_poly.pdbx_seq_one_letter_code
_entity_poly.pdbx_strand_id
1 'polypeptide(L)'
;MAHNSESSNNGHYNSPQAASFNNNLSRQAAKGKLCTASSLLLSPFFVTSVMSLGVRLISGVEIVEIACKAGFDSLFIDLEHSTLSLEATGQICRASKMAGISAFIRVPAECGDGYVQRALGSGGDGIIVPHVQTVEDVRTAIAMAKYPPLGSRSITPHLLISRSAKSPLRAAEVLKEHEVILMVMIETVEALSNIDAIAAEPGLDVLQIGSMDMSMSLGILGQWDDPLYQDVLITVSRAAKKHGKLWGISGLPSRADIWNYAAVELGASFIVSSYDVNLLNQAAAANYKLIREAGGGAS
;
A
#
# COMPACT_ATOMS: atom_id res chain seq x y z
N MET A 1 36.62 -46.48 32.75
CA MET A 1 36.67 -45.58 31.59
C MET A 1 35.56 -46.06 30.65
N ALA A 2 34.33 -45.58 30.80
CA ALA A 2 33.76 -44.34 30.26
C ALA A 2 33.26 -44.52 28.81
N HIS A 3 31.91 -44.48 28.67
CA HIS A 3 31.07 -43.95 27.56
C HIS A 3 31.34 -44.44 26.10
N ASN A 4 30.40 -44.56 25.16
CA ASN A 4 29.03 -44.06 25.05
C ASN A 4 28.27 -44.82 23.92
N SER A 5 26.95 -44.71 23.96
CA SER A 5 25.94 -45.05 22.95
C SER A 5 26.00 -44.18 21.69
N GLU A 6 25.54 -44.69 20.53
CA GLU A 6 24.99 -43.83 19.47
C GLU A 6 23.91 -44.56 18.64
N SER A 7 22.67 -44.12 18.82
CA SER A 7 21.50 -44.38 17.96
C SER A 7 21.40 -43.26 16.92
N SER A 8 21.33 -43.61 15.64
CA SER A 8 21.14 -42.66 14.54
C SER A 8 19.73 -42.06 14.57
N ASN A 9 19.65 -40.81 15.01
CA ASN A 9 18.46 -39.96 14.96
C ASN A 9 18.59 -39.02 13.76
N ASN A 10 17.84 -39.26 12.68
CA ASN A 10 17.70 -38.30 11.58
C ASN A 10 16.76 -37.18 12.03
N GLY A 11 17.36 -36.17 12.67
CA GLY A 11 16.68 -34.98 13.15
C GLY A 11 16.14 -34.12 12.02
N HIS A 12 14.83 -33.91 12.05
CA HIS A 12 14.19 -32.74 11.45
C HIS A 12 14.90 -31.47 11.92
N TYR A 13 15.48 -30.72 10.98
CA TYR A 13 15.94 -29.36 11.25
C TYR A 13 14.73 -28.44 11.45
N ASN A 14 14.31 -28.30 12.71
CA ASN A 14 13.61 -27.13 13.19
C ASN A 14 14.61 -25.98 13.23
N SER A 15 14.51 -25.01 12.32
CA SER A 15 15.14 -23.70 12.48
C SER A 15 14.19 -22.78 13.27
N PRO A 16 14.52 -22.36 14.49
CA PRO A 16 13.75 -21.36 15.21
C PRO A 16 14.20 -19.94 14.80
N GLN A 17 13.24 -19.00 14.76
CA GLN A 17 13.40 -17.54 14.57
C GLN A 17 13.30 -16.97 13.15
N ALA A 18 12.19 -17.25 12.46
CA ALA A 18 11.49 -16.17 11.77
C ALA A 18 10.53 -15.55 12.80
N ALA A 19 10.98 -14.52 13.53
CA ALA A 19 10.06 -13.68 14.29
C ALA A 19 9.19 -12.93 13.27
N SER A 20 8.09 -13.57 12.87
CA SER A 20 7.10 -13.06 11.95
C SER A 20 6.67 -11.67 12.39
N PHE A 21 6.91 -10.65 11.57
CA PHE A 21 6.31 -9.33 11.73
C PHE A 21 4.80 -9.51 11.80
N ASN A 22 4.24 -9.28 12.99
CA ASN A 22 2.84 -9.53 13.30
C ASN A 22 1.99 -8.31 12.89
N ASN A 23 2.19 -7.76 11.68
CA ASN A 23 1.35 -6.65 11.20
C ASN A 23 0.02 -7.18 10.63
N ASN A 24 -0.99 -6.31 10.56
CA ASN A 24 -2.35 -6.68 10.19
C ASN A 24 -2.41 -7.25 8.77
N LEU A 25 -1.60 -6.72 7.85
CA LEU A 25 -1.50 -7.17 6.46
C LEU A 25 -0.97 -8.60 6.35
N SER A 26 0.12 -8.95 7.04
CA SER A 26 0.65 -10.34 7.02
C SER A 26 -0.34 -11.32 7.64
N ARG A 27 -1.06 -10.92 8.70
CA ARG A 27 -2.10 -11.73 9.33
C ARG A 27 -3.37 -11.83 8.50
N GLN A 28 -3.77 -10.78 7.78
CA GLN A 28 -4.93 -10.80 6.90
C GLN A 28 -4.62 -11.52 5.58
N ALA A 29 -3.44 -11.33 5.00
CA ALA A 29 -2.90 -12.09 3.88
C ALA A 29 -2.87 -13.59 4.21
N ALA A 30 -2.20 -13.97 5.31
CA ALA A 30 -2.05 -15.37 5.72
C ALA A 30 -3.37 -16.03 6.14
N LYS A 31 -4.40 -15.24 6.50
CA LYS A 31 -5.75 -15.74 6.82
C LYS A 31 -6.71 -15.71 5.63
N GLY A 32 -6.27 -15.32 4.43
CA GLY A 32 -7.14 -15.14 3.26
C GLY A 32 -8.21 -14.06 3.48
N LYS A 33 -7.94 -13.07 4.33
CA LYS A 33 -8.85 -12.00 4.75
C LYS A 33 -8.50 -10.63 4.18
N LEU A 34 -7.45 -10.52 3.36
CA LEU A 34 -7.18 -9.29 2.60
C LEU A 34 -8.15 -9.09 1.42
N CYS A 35 -9.07 -10.02 1.20
CA CYS A 35 -10.02 -9.93 0.10
C CYS A 35 -11.24 -10.83 0.40
N THR A 36 -12.44 -10.27 0.44
CA THR A 36 -13.68 -11.03 0.21
C THR A 36 -14.38 -10.63 -1.08
N ALA A 37 -13.86 -9.62 -1.79
CA ALA A 37 -14.35 -9.18 -3.08
C ALA A 37 -13.68 -9.97 -4.22
N SER A 38 -13.83 -11.29 -4.21
CA SER A 38 -13.96 -12.15 -5.39
C SER A 38 -13.68 -13.61 -4.99
N SER A 39 -14.73 -14.43 -4.93
CA SER A 39 -14.60 -15.89 -5.03
C SER A 39 -14.31 -16.36 -6.48
N LEU A 40 -13.99 -15.43 -7.39
CA LEU A 40 -13.63 -15.68 -8.78
C LEU A 40 -12.15 -15.34 -8.99
N LEU A 41 -11.32 -16.38 -8.96
CA LEU A 41 -9.97 -16.54 -9.54
C LEU A 41 -9.03 -17.29 -8.58
N LEU A 42 -9.42 -18.51 -8.18
CA LEU A 42 -8.43 -19.54 -7.86
C LEU A 42 -7.86 -20.08 -9.18
N SER A 43 -7.06 -19.25 -9.86
CA SER A 43 -6.12 -19.70 -10.88
C SER A 43 -4.74 -19.75 -10.24
N PRO A 44 -4.00 -20.87 -10.33
CA PRO A 44 -2.68 -21.03 -9.71
C PRO A 44 -1.57 -20.15 -10.34
N PHE A 45 -1.92 -19.22 -11.23
CA PHE A 45 -0.99 -18.38 -12.00
C PHE A 45 -0.95 -16.91 -11.55
N PHE A 46 -1.83 -16.45 -10.66
CA PHE A 46 -1.76 -15.07 -10.17
C PHE A 46 -1.00 -14.99 -8.84
N VAL A 47 0.18 -14.36 -8.92
CA VAL A 47 0.98 -13.92 -7.79
C VAL A 47 0.14 -13.03 -6.87
N THR A 48 0.36 -13.15 -5.56
CA THR A 48 -0.35 -12.51 -4.44
C THR A 48 -0.11 -11.00 -4.35
N SER A 49 -0.35 -10.25 -5.43
CA SER A 49 -0.21 -8.79 -5.45
C SER A 49 -1.56 -8.13 -5.17
N VAL A 50 -1.57 -7.14 -4.28
CA VAL A 50 -2.73 -6.29 -3.97
C VAL A 50 -2.92 -5.31 -5.12
N MET A 51 -4.10 -5.33 -5.74
CA MET A 51 -4.48 -4.38 -6.79
C MET A 51 -5.27 -3.22 -6.17
N SER A 52 -4.74 -2.01 -6.33
CA SER A 52 -5.32 -0.80 -5.77
C SER A 52 -5.87 0.13 -6.85
N LEU A 53 -7.05 0.69 -6.60
CA LEU A 53 -7.64 1.78 -7.38
C LEU A 53 -7.29 3.12 -6.73
N GLY A 54 -6.69 4.02 -7.50
CA GLY A 54 -6.46 5.40 -7.10
C GLY A 54 -7.75 6.22 -7.11
N VAL A 55 -7.97 7.02 -6.06
CA VAL A 55 -9.14 7.89 -5.91
C VAL A 55 -8.69 9.34 -5.71
N ARG A 56 -9.02 10.21 -6.66
CA ARG A 56 -8.69 11.64 -6.67
C ARG A 56 -9.89 12.53 -6.94
N LEU A 57 -10.94 12.02 -7.57
CA LEU A 57 -12.05 12.83 -8.06
C LEU A 57 -13.36 12.50 -7.34
N ILE A 58 -13.69 11.22 -7.23
CA ILE A 58 -14.97 10.78 -6.70
C ILE A 58 -14.93 10.83 -5.17
N SER A 59 -15.69 11.76 -4.59
CA SER A 59 -15.81 11.94 -3.13
C SER A 59 -16.92 11.08 -2.48
N GLY A 60 -17.76 10.45 -3.30
CA GLY A 60 -18.86 9.60 -2.85
C GLY A 60 -18.42 8.17 -2.55
N VAL A 61 -19.20 7.46 -1.73
CA VAL A 61 -18.91 6.06 -1.33
C VAL A 61 -19.09 5.07 -2.48
N GLU A 62 -19.76 5.47 -3.55
CA GLU A 62 -20.03 4.67 -4.75
C GLU A 62 -18.74 4.21 -5.43
N ILE A 63 -17.62 4.91 -5.22
CA ILE A 63 -16.30 4.47 -5.70
C ILE A 63 -15.89 3.11 -5.11
N VAL A 64 -16.33 2.79 -3.89
CA VAL A 64 -16.08 1.50 -3.26
C VAL A 64 -16.81 0.38 -4.01
N GLU A 65 -18.08 0.60 -4.36
CA GLU A 65 -18.86 -0.39 -5.11
C GLU A 65 -18.28 -0.63 -6.50
N ILE A 66 -17.87 0.45 -7.18
CA ILE A 66 -17.18 0.37 -8.47
C ILE A 66 -15.89 -0.45 -8.33
N ALA A 67 -15.08 -0.16 -7.30
CA ALA A 67 -13.82 -0.85 -7.05
C ALA A 67 -14.02 -2.35 -6.78
N CYS A 68 -14.94 -2.70 -5.87
CA CYS A 68 -15.26 -4.10 -5.55
C CYS A 68 -15.78 -4.85 -6.77
N LYS A 69 -16.67 -4.24 -7.57
CA LYS A 69 -17.21 -4.87 -8.79
C LYS A 69 -16.13 -5.09 -9.85
N ALA A 70 -15.14 -4.21 -9.92
CA ALA A 70 -13.99 -4.34 -10.81
C ALA A 70 -12.94 -5.35 -10.30
N GLY A 71 -13.05 -5.84 -9.06
CA GLY A 71 -12.13 -6.81 -8.47
C GLY A 71 -10.87 -6.19 -7.86
N PHE A 72 -10.92 -4.93 -7.41
CA PHE A 72 -9.82 -4.33 -6.65
C PHE A 72 -9.80 -4.81 -5.19
N ASP A 73 -8.60 -4.97 -4.64
CA ASP A 73 -8.34 -5.39 -3.26
C ASP A 73 -8.20 -4.21 -2.29
N SER A 74 -7.83 -3.03 -2.83
CA SER A 74 -7.70 -1.82 -2.03
C SER A 74 -8.04 -0.54 -2.79
N LEU A 75 -8.20 0.54 -2.03
CA LEU A 75 -8.19 1.91 -2.51
C LEU A 75 -6.92 2.63 -2.08
N PHE A 76 -6.35 3.40 -3.01
CA PHE A 76 -5.36 4.43 -2.76
C PHE A 76 -6.10 5.76 -2.79
N ILE A 77 -6.46 6.30 -1.62
CA ILE A 77 -7.18 7.57 -1.50
C ILE A 77 -6.14 8.68 -1.43
N ASP A 78 -6.14 9.56 -2.41
CA ASP A 78 -5.08 10.53 -2.59
C ASP A 78 -5.49 11.92 -2.09
N LEU A 79 -5.06 12.31 -0.89
CA LEU A 79 -5.31 13.65 -0.35
C LEU A 79 -4.29 14.69 -0.79
N GLU A 80 -3.21 14.29 -1.45
CA GLU A 80 -2.13 15.19 -1.84
C GLU A 80 -2.42 15.91 -3.15
N HIS A 81 -3.04 15.21 -4.11
CA HIS A 81 -3.38 15.77 -5.42
C HIS A 81 -4.89 15.76 -5.70
N SER A 82 -5.69 15.95 -4.65
CA SER A 82 -7.15 16.02 -4.80
C SER A 82 -7.76 17.12 -3.94
N THR A 83 -9.06 17.31 -4.16
CA THR A 83 -9.93 18.18 -3.34
C THR A 83 -10.72 17.37 -2.31
N LEU A 84 -10.40 16.09 -2.10
CA LEU A 84 -11.11 15.24 -1.15
C LEU A 84 -10.92 15.77 0.28
N SER A 85 -12.03 15.86 1.02
CA SER A 85 -12.00 16.20 2.43
C SER A 85 -11.72 14.96 3.29
N LEU A 86 -11.25 15.17 4.52
CA LEU A 86 -11.12 14.10 5.52
C LEU A 86 -12.48 13.46 5.85
N GLU A 87 -13.57 14.20 5.70
CA GLU A 87 -14.93 13.69 5.90
C GLU A 87 -15.32 12.71 4.80
N ALA A 88 -15.19 13.11 3.53
CA ALA A 88 -15.44 12.24 2.38
C ALA A 88 -14.56 11.00 2.44
N THR A 89 -13.26 11.19 2.71
CA THR A 89 -12.30 10.10 2.92
C THR A 89 -12.74 9.15 4.03
N GLY A 90 -13.25 9.68 5.15
CA GLY A 90 -13.78 8.84 6.23
C GLY A 90 -15.03 8.06 5.85
N GLN A 91 -15.91 8.61 5.01
CA GLN A 91 -17.05 7.86 4.48
C GLN A 91 -16.59 6.73 3.56
N ILE A 92 -15.65 7.02 2.65
CA ILE A 92 -15.06 6.01 1.75
C ILE A 92 -14.37 4.91 2.55
N CYS A 93 -13.58 5.24 3.57
CA CYS A 93 -12.92 4.26 4.43
C CYS A 93 -13.94 3.36 5.17
N ARG A 94 -15.04 3.95 5.69
CA ARG A 94 -16.11 3.18 6.33
C ARG A 94 -16.78 2.22 5.35
N ALA A 95 -17.16 2.72 4.18
CA ALA A 95 -17.77 1.90 3.13
C ALA A 95 -16.82 0.79 2.67
N SER A 96 -15.53 1.08 2.53
CA SER A 96 -14.49 0.10 2.17
C SER A 96 -14.43 -1.06 3.17
N LYS A 97 -14.40 -0.74 4.48
CA LYS A 97 -14.45 -1.75 5.54
C LYS A 97 -15.72 -2.61 5.51
N MET A 98 -16.87 -2.00 5.23
CA MET A 98 -18.13 -2.74 5.11
C MET A 98 -18.18 -3.63 3.86
N ALA A 99 -17.53 -3.22 2.77
CA ALA A 99 -17.43 -3.97 1.52
C ALA A 99 -16.31 -5.03 1.52
N GLY A 100 -15.43 -5.03 2.53
CA GLY A 100 -14.32 -5.98 2.66
C GLY A 100 -13.13 -5.67 1.75
N ILE A 101 -12.91 -4.39 1.44
CA ILE A 101 -11.77 -3.87 0.67
C ILE A 101 -10.94 -2.91 1.57
N SER A 102 -9.61 -2.92 1.46
CA SER A 102 -8.75 -2.03 2.27
C SER A 102 -8.71 -0.60 1.74
N ALA A 103 -8.47 0.39 2.60
CA ALA A 103 -8.30 1.79 2.22
C ALA A 103 -7.01 2.38 2.78
N PHE A 104 -6.11 2.81 1.90
CA PHE A 104 -4.85 3.48 2.24
C PHE A 104 -4.91 4.94 1.83
N ILE A 105 -4.52 5.83 2.76
CA ILE A 105 -4.65 7.28 2.55
C ILE A 105 -3.26 7.86 2.28
N ARG A 106 -3.03 8.37 1.08
CA ARG A 106 -1.88 9.24 0.85
C ARG A 106 -2.18 10.61 1.43
N VAL A 107 -1.36 11.02 2.39
CA VAL A 107 -1.46 12.33 3.05
C VAL A 107 -0.66 13.37 2.27
N PRO A 108 -0.97 14.68 2.36
CA PRO A 108 -0.10 15.71 1.81
C PRO A 108 1.28 15.71 2.48
N ALA A 109 2.30 16.09 1.71
CA ALA A 109 3.63 16.37 2.24
C ALA A 109 3.57 17.35 3.43
N GLU A 110 4.42 17.14 4.43
CA GLU A 110 4.61 18.07 5.57
C GLU A 110 3.32 18.45 6.33
N CYS A 111 2.25 17.64 6.23
CA CYS A 111 0.95 17.97 6.83
C CYS A 111 0.90 17.89 8.38
N GLY A 112 1.94 17.35 9.00
CA GLY A 112 2.08 17.25 10.46
C GLY A 112 1.28 16.13 11.12
N ASP A 113 1.60 15.88 12.38
CA ASP A 113 1.03 14.81 13.21
C ASP A 113 -0.49 14.92 13.40
N GLY A 114 -1.02 16.14 13.58
CA GLY A 114 -2.44 16.39 13.75
C GLY A 114 -3.26 16.01 12.53
N TYR A 115 -2.74 16.23 11.32
CA TYR A 115 -3.44 15.82 10.09
C TYR A 115 -3.40 14.30 9.94
N VAL A 116 -2.23 13.68 10.09
CA VAL A 116 -2.06 12.22 10.03
C VAL A 116 -2.94 11.51 11.06
N GLN A 117 -3.01 12.01 12.30
CA GLN A 117 -3.88 11.49 13.36
C GLN A 117 -5.35 11.49 12.93
N ARG A 118 -5.81 12.58 12.29
CA ARG A 118 -7.20 12.68 11.80
C ARG A 118 -7.44 11.79 10.60
N ALA A 119 -6.52 11.72 9.64
CA ALA A 119 -6.61 10.83 8.49
C ALA A 119 -6.72 9.36 8.90
N LEU A 120 -5.83 8.89 9.78
CA LEU A 120 -5.92 7.54 10.34
C LEU A 120 -7.17 7.35 11.22
N GLY A 121 -7.58 8.41 11.93
CA GLY A 121 -8.82 8.46 12.71
C GLY A 121 -10.10 8.36 11.87
N SER A 122 -10.05 8.76 10.59
CA SER A 122 -11.14 8.58 9.62
C SER A 122 -11.35 7.11 9.22
N GLY A 123 -10.43 6.22 9.63
CA GLY A 123 -10.59 4.78 9.48
C GLY A 123 -9.79 4.18 8.34
N GLY A 124 -8.75 4.84 7.82
CA GLY A 124 -7.80 4.20 6.89
C GLY A 124 -7.10 3.01 7.55
N ASP A 125 -6.77 2.00 6.76
CA ASP A 125 -5.99 0.83 7.17
C ASP A 125 -4.48 1.12 7.18
N GLY A 126 -4.09 2.25 6.59
CA GLY A 126 -2.73 2.76 6.58
C GLY A 126 -2.62 4.15 5.98
N ILE A 127 -1.43 4.72 6.06
CA ILE A 127 -1.06 5.95 5.38
C ILE A 127 0.08 5.71 4.39
N ILE A 128 0.13 6.59 3.39
CA ILE A 128 1.19 6.68 2.41
C ILE A 128 1.80 8.06 2.55
N VAL A 129 3.08 8.13 2.88
CA VAL A 129 3.81 9.39 3.07
C VAL A 129 4.61 9.69 1.80
N PRO A 130 4.29 10.77 1.09
CA PRO A 130 5.01 11.18 -0.11
C PRO A 130 6.34 11.87 0.24
N HIS A 131 7.18 12.06 -0.77
CA HIS A 131 8.39 12.87 -0.77
C HIS A 131 9.42 12.51 0.32
N VAL A 132 9.50 11.24 0.71
CA VAL A 132 10.52 10.75 1.65
C VAL A 132 11.86 10.69 0.95
N GLN A 133 12.89 11.32 1.54
CA GLN A 133 14.25 11.36 0.98
C GLN A 133 15.27 10.72 1.93
N THR A 134 15.05 10.81 3.23
CA THR A 134 16.01 10.45 4.28
C THR A 134 15.43 9.47 5.30
N VAL A 135 16.31 8.92 6.15
CA VAL A 135 15.91 8.06 7.27
C VAL A 135 15.11 8.86 8.31
N GLU A 136 15.45 10.12 8.50
CA GLU A 136 14.78 11.04 9.42
C GLU A 136 13.32 11.28 9.00
N ASP A 137 13.05 11.38 7.69
CA ASP A 137 11.68 11.47 7.17
C ASP A 137 10.87 10.21 7.51
N VAL A 138 11.47 9.03 7.35
CA VAL A 138 10.85 7.74 7.69
C VAL A 138 10.56 7.66 9.18
N ARG A 139 11.51 8.05 10.04
CA ARG A 139 11.31 8.07 11.50
C ARG A 139 10.19 9.03 11.91
N THR A 140 10.09 10.17 11.25
CA THR A 140 9.00 11.13 11.45
C THR A 140 7.67 10.51 11.05
N ALA A 141 7.59 9.84 9.90
CA ALA A 141 6.41 9.10 9.47
C ALA A 141 6.01 7.96 10.44
N ILE A 142 6.99 7.20 10.94
CA ILE A 142 6.78 6.15 11.95
C ILE A 142 6.19 6.75 13.24
N ALA A 143 6.77 7.84 13.73
CA ALA A 143 6.31 8.53 14.93
C ALA A 143 4.85 8.98 14.82
N MET A 144 4.42 9.47 13.64
CA MET A 144 3.04 9.87 13.40
C MET A 144 2.07 8.69 13.22
N ALA A 145 2.52 7.58 12.62
CA ALA A 145 1.64 6.47 12.22
C ALA A 145 1.46 5.37 13.28
N LYS A 146 2.52 5.07 14.04
CA LYS A 146 2.58 3.90 14.94
C LYS A 146 2.31 4.27 16.39
N TYR A 147 1.70 3.35 17.13
CA TYR A 147 1.59 3.48 18.58
C TYR A 147 2.94 3.18 19.26
N PRO A 148 3.11 3.56 20.54
CA PRO A 148 4.26 3.12 21.33
C PRO A 148 4.38 1.58 21.35
N PRO A 149 5.62 1.04 21.33
CA PRO A 149 6.91 1.74 21.46
C PRO A 149 7.53 2.19 20.14
N LEU A 150 6.91 1.91 18.98
CA LEU A 150 7.51 2.24 17.68
C LEU A 150 7.34 3.71 17.31
N GLY A 151 6.21 4.31 17.69
CA GLY A 151 5.92 5.70 17.42
C GLY A 151 5.23 6.40 18.59
N SER A 152 4.64 7.55 18.31
CA SER A 152 4.00 8.44 19.29
C SER A 152 2.55 8.78 18.92
N ARG A 153 1.91 7.98 18.05
CA ARG A 153 0.52 8.19 17.65
C ARG A 153 -0.41 8.22 18.86
N SER A 154 -1.33 9.18 18.89
CA SER A 154 -2.31 9.30 19.97
C SER A 154 -3.47 8.32 19.78
N ILE A 155 -4.00 7.82 20.89
CA ILE A 155 -5.14 6.90 20.89
C ILE A 155 -6.42 7.71 20.69
N THR A 156 -7.20 7.35 19.68
CA THR A 156 -8.54 7.92 19.54
C THR A 156 -9.52 7.18 20.46
N PRO A 157 -10.15 7.83 21.47
CA PRO A 157 -10.95 7.14 22.48
C PRO A 157 -12.10 6.31 21.92
N HIS A 158 -12.69 6.75 20.80
CA HIS A 158 -13.78 6.03 20.13
C HIS A 158 -13.39 4.59 19.76
N LEU A 159 -12.13 4.34 19.38
CA LEU A 159 -11.65 3.01 19.03
C LEU A 159 -11.74 2.07 20.24
N LEU A 160 -11.21 2.51 21.39
CA LEU A 160 -11.24 1.72 22.62
C LEU A 160 -12.68 1.49 23.11
N ILE A 161 -13.53 2.52 23.05
CA ILE A 161 -14.93 2.44 23.45
C ILE A 161 -15.69 1.45 22.57
N SER A 162 -15.57 1.55 21.25
CA SER A 162 -16.25 0.66 20.29
C SER A 162 -15.87 -0.81 20.43
N ARG A 163 -14.68 -1.08 20.98
CA ARG A 163 -14.16 -2.44 21.24
C ARG A 163 -14.34 -2.89 22.69
N SER A 164 -15.07 -2.11 23.50
CA SER A 164 -15.28 -2.40 24.93
C SER A 164 -13.97 -2.64 25.69
N ALA A 165 -12.90 -1.92 25.33
CA ALA A 165 -11.59 -2.03 25.98
C ALA A 165 -11.60 -1.33 27.34
N LYS A 166 -12.15 -2.01 28.36
CA LYS A 166 -12.34 -1.48 29.71
C LYS A 166 -11.14 -1.65 30.65
N SER A 167 -10.08 -2.33 30.21
CA SER A 167 -8.85 -2.53 30.97
C SER A 167 -7.61 -2.12 30.16
N PRO A 168 -6.49 -1.74 30.83
CA PRO A 168 -5.24 -1.40 30.13
C PRO A 168 -4.71 -2.54 29.24
N LEU A 169 -4.81 -3.79 29.70
CA LEU A 169 -4.42 -4.97 28.93
C LEU A 169 -5.24 -5.10 27.65
N ARG A 170 -6.58 -4.99 27.76
CA ARG A 170 -7.45 -5.07 26.57
C ARG A 170 -7.23 -3.89 25.63
N ALA A 171 -6.95 -2.71 26.16
CA ALA A 171 -6.61 -1.54 25.34
C ALA A 171 -5.33 -1.80 24.53
N ALA A 172 -4.26 -2.31 25.16
CA ALA A 172 -3.02 -2.66 24.47
C ALA A 172 -3.23 -3.70 23.37
N GLU A 173 -4.05 -4.74 23.62
CA GLU A 173 -4.43 -5.72 22.60
C GLU A 173 -5.17 -5.08 21.43
N VAL A 174 -6.16 -4.23 21.71
CA VAL A 174 -6.94 -3.52 20.67
C VAL A 174 -6.03 -2.65 19.82
N LEU A 175 -5.09 -1.92 20.42
CA LEU A 175 -4.13 -1.10 19.66
C LEU A 175 -3.26 -1.98 18.75
N LYS A 176 -2.78 -3.13 19.25
CA LYS A 176 -2.01 -4.09 18.45
C LYS A 176 -2.83 -4.75 17.34
N GLU A 177 -4.13 -4.97 17.55
CA GLU A 177 -5.07 -5.48 16.54
C GLU A 177 -5.35 -4.45 15.44
N HIS A 178 -5.26 -3.15 15.77
CA HIS A 178 -5.58 -2.02 14.89
C HIS A 178 -4.33 -1.20 14.51
N GLU A 179 -3.14 -1.82 14.58
CA GLU A 179 -1.93 -1.26 14.02
C GLU A 179 -2.09 -1.06 12.52
N VAL A 180 -1.65 0.10 12.05
CA VAL A 180 -1.88 0.57 10.68
C VAL A 180 -0.67 0.32 9.81
N ILE A 181 -0.86 0.22 8.50
CA ILE A 181 0.25 0.09 7.56
C ILE A 181 0.87 1.46 7.30
N LEU A 182 2.20 1.52 7.34
CA LEU A 182 2.96 2.68 6.91
C LEU A 182 3.67 2.37 5.59
N MET A 183 3.31 3.15 4.57
CA MET A 183 4.00 3.15 3.28
C MET A 183 4.71 4.49 3.10
N VAL A 184 5.90 4.45 2.48
CA VAL A 184 6.61 5.67 2.06
C VAL A 184 6.82 5.63 0.56
N MET A 185 6.68 6.79 -0.08
CA MET A 185 6.94 6.92 -1.50
C MET A 185 8.44 7.06 -1.76
N ILE A 186 8.97 6.23 -2.65
CA ILE A 186 10.31 6.31 -3.20
C ILE A 186 10.19 6.95 -4.57
N GLU A 187 10.43 8.24 -4.64
CA GLU A 187 10.15 9.04 -5.84
C GLU A 187 11.19 10.11 -6.16
N THR A 188 12.36 10.04 -5.53
CA THR A 188 13.51 10.89 -5.82
C THR A 188 14.79 10.08 -5.90
N VAL A 189 15.80 10.60 -6.61
CA VAL A 189 17.15 10.00 -6.67
C VAL A 189 17.79 9.93 -5.28
N GLU A 190 17.49 10.88 -4.40
CA GLU A 190 17.97 10.88 -3.02
C GLU A 190 17.34 9.77 -2.17
N ALA A 191 16.02 9.56 -2.30
CA ALA A 191 15.37 8.41 -1.66
C ALA A 191 15.99 7.09 -2.13
N LEU A 192 16.33 7.01 -3.42
CA LEU A 192 16.95 5.82 -4.00
C LEU A 192 18.38 5.60 -3.51
N SER A 193 19.18 6.65 -3.32
CA SER A 193 20.54 6.53 -2.76
C SER A 193 20.52 6.12 -1.29
N ASN A 194 19.48 6.51 -0.55
CA ASN A 194 19.27 6.15 0.86
C ASN A 194 18.44 4.87 1.07
N ILE A 195 18.04 4.18 0.01
CA ILE A 195 17.00 3.14 0.05
C ILE A 195 17.29 2.00 1.02
N ASP A 196 18.56 1.60 1.18
CA ASP A 196 18.93 0.52 2.09
C ASP A 196 18.71 0.91 3.55
N ALA A 197 19.03 2.16 3.90
CA ALA A 197 18.84 2.69 5.25
C ALA A 197 17.37 2.97 5.54
N ILE A 198 16.63 3.55 4.58
CA ILE A 198 15.17 3.73 4.65
C ILE A 198 14.48 2.38 4.88
N ALA A 199 14.82 1.37 4.09
CA ALA A 199 14.24 0.04 4.18
C ALA A 199 14.59 -0.67 5.49
N ALA A 200 15.69 -0.31 6.18
CA ALA A 200 16.07 -0.91 7.45
C ALA A 200 15.20 -0.45 8.64
N GLU A 201 14.47 0.66 8.53
CA GLU A 201 13.80 1.25 9.68
C GLU A 201 12.64 0.37 10.22
N PRO A 202 12.62 0.09 11.54
CA PRO A 202 11.57 -0.70 12.16
C PRO A 202 10.28 0.11 12.27
N GLY A 203 9.17 -0.44 11.77
CA GLY A 203 7.88 0.25 11.71
C GLY A 203 7.50 0.76 10.31
N LEU A 204 8.44 0.77 9.36
CA LEU A 204 8.11 0.89 7.94
C LEU A 204 7.64 -0.46 7.39
N ASP A 205 6.53 -0.50 6.65
CA ASP A 205 5.97 -1.74 6.10
C ASP A 205 6.17 -1.88 4.59
N VAL A 206 5.99 -0.79 3.83
CA VAL A 206 5.96 -0.81 2.36
C VAL A 206 6.79 0.31 1.74
N LEU A 207 7.62 -0.04 0.76
CA LEU A 207 8.29 0.91 -0.15
C LEU A 207 7.46 1.05 -1.42
N GLN A 208 6.87 2.22 -1.65
CA GLN A 208 5.99 2.45 -2.80
C GLN A 208 6.69 3.34 -3.83
N ILE A 209 6.92 2.89 -5.06
CA ILE A 209 7.52 3.74 -6.10
C ILE A 209 6.47 4.68 -6.68
N GLY A 210 6.73 5.99 -6.61
CA GLY A 210 6.00 7.02 -7.34
C GLY A 210 6.63 7.24 -8.71
N SER A 211 6.13 6.54 -9.73
CA SER A 211 6.87 6.43 -11.01
C SER A 211 7.00 7.75 -11.77
N MET A 212 5.95 8.58 -11.77
CA MET A 212 5.98 9.89 -12.43
C MET A 212 7.07 10.78 -11.83
N ASP A 213 7.05 10.98 -10.52
CA ASP A 213 8.00 11.85 -9.83
C ASP A 213 9.42 11.25 -9.83
N MET A 214 9.56 9.92 -9.72
CA MET A 214 10.85 9.25 -9.89
C MET A 214 11.44 9.51 -11.29
N SER A 215 10.65 9.33 -12.35
CA SER A 215 11.12 9.58 -13.72
C SER A 215 11.49 11.05 -13.94
N MET A 216 10.76 11.98 -13.28
CA MET A 216 11.10 13.39 -13.29
C MET A 216 12.43 13.65 -12.56
N SER A 217 12.63 13.05 -11.39
CA SER A 217 13.85 13.18 -10.59
C SER A 217 15.09 12.62 -11.31
N LEU A 218 14.91 11.59 -12.13
CA LEU A 218 15.95 11.00 -12.97
C LEU A 218 16.22 11.78 -14.28
N GLY A 219 15.38 12.77 -14.63
CA GLY A 219 15.48 13.50 -15.89
C GLY A 219 14.96 12.75 -17.12
N ILE A 220 14.19 11.67 -16.93
CA ILE A 220 13.64 10.79 -17.97
C ILE A 220 12.11 10.75 -17.94
N LEU A 221 11.47 11.90 -17.72
CA LEU A 221 10.02 12.02 -17.51
C LEU A 221 9.22 11.22 -18.56
N GLY A 222 8.49 10.20 -18.10
CA GLY A 222 7.63 9.36 -18.95
C GLY A 222 8.36 8.37 -19.87
N GLN A 223 9.69 8.30 -19.83
CA GLN A 223 10.51 7.39 -20.63
C GLN A 223 10.71 6.07 -19.89
N TRP A 224 9.65 5.27 -19.77
CA TRP A 224 9.64 4.07 -18.93
C TRP A 224 10.54 2.93 -19.43
N ASP A 225 10.93 2.97 -20.69
CA ASP A 225 11.83 2.00 -21.32
C ASP A 225 13.32 2.36 -21.15
N ASP A 226 13.61 3.50 -20.51
CA ASP A 226 14.97 3.89 -20.17
C ASP A 226 15.55 2.92 -19.12
N PRO A 227 16.78 2.39 -19.31
CA PRO A 227 17.42 1.49 -18.36
C PRO A 227 17.48 2.03 -16.93
N LEU A 228 17.57 3.35 -16.75
CA LEU A 228 17.58 3.97 -15.42
C LEU A 228 16.30 3.66 -14.65
N TYR A 229 15.13 3.64 -15.31
CA TYR A 229 13.87 3.32 -14.65
C TYR A 229 13.81 1.84 -14.26
N GLN A 230 14.29 0.94 -15.11
CA GLN A 230 14.41 -0.48 -14.79
C GLN A 230 15.34 -0.71 -13.59
N ASP A 231 16.45 0.01 -13.51
CA ASP A 231 17.39 -0.04 -12.40
C ASP A 231 16.75 0.42 -11.07
N VAL A 232 15.83 1.39 -11.10
CA VAL A 232 15.03 1.76 -9.91
C VAL A 232 14.23 0.56 -9.40
N LEU A 233 13.47 -0.11 -10.27
CA LEU A 233 12.62 -1.24 -9.89
C LEU A 233 13.46 -2.36 -9.24
N ILE A 234 14.61 -2.68 -9.85
CA ILE A 234 15.54 -3.69 -9.34
C ILE A 234 16.11 -3.29 -7.99
N THR A 235 16.51 -2.03 -7.85
CA THR A 235 17.14 -1.49 -6.63
C THR A 235 16.18 -1.51 -5.45
N VAL A 236 14.94 -1.02 -5.65
CA VAL A 236 13.91 -1.02 -4.61
C VAL A 236 13.49 -2.45 -4.25
N SER A 237 13.30 -3.33 -5.23
CA SER A 237 12.99 -4.75 -4.98
C SER A 237 14.07 -5.43 -4.12
N ARG A 238 15.35 -5.21 -4.43
CA ARG A 238 16.48 -5.77 -3.65
C ARG A 238 16.51 -5.26 -2.22
N ALA A 239 16.33 -3.95 -2.02
CA ALA A 239 16.30 -3.35 -0.69
C ALA A 239 15.11 -3.88 0.13
N ALA A 240 13.92 -3.93 -0.48
CA ALA A 240 12.71 -4.47 0.15
C ALA A 240 12.93 -5.93 0.60
N LYS A 241 13.43 -6.78 -0.29
CA LYS A 241 13.72 -8.19 0.00
C LYS A 241 14.75 -8.35 1.12
N LYS A 242 15.83 -7.57 1.10
CA LYS A 242 16.90 -7.62 2.10
C LYS A 242 16.39 -7.33 3.51
N HIS A 243 15.47 -6.37 3.65
CA HIS A 243 14.96 -5.92 4.95
C HIS A 243 13.57 -6.46 5.30
N GLY A 244 13.06 -7.43 4.52
CA GLY A 244 11.75 -8.05 4.74
C GLY A 244 10.58 -7.08 4.61
N LYS A 245 10.71 -6.06 3.75
CA LYS A 245 9.64 -5.10 3.44
C LYS A 245 8.85 -5.55 2.23
N LEU A 246 7.60 -5.14 2.18
CA LEU A 246 6.85 -5.19 0.93
C LEU A 246 7.24 -3.99 0.07
N TRP A 247 6.98 -4.10 -1.22
CA TRP A 247 7.13 -2.97 -2.12
C TRP A 247 6.06 -2.97 -3.20
N GLY A 248 5.87 -1.81 -3.81
CA GLY A 248 4.83 -1.57 -4.78
C GLY A 248 5.16 -0.45 -5.74
N ILE A 249 4.30 -0.28 -6.74
CA ILE A 249 4.47 0.72 -7.80
C ILE A 249 3.15 1.42 -8.13
N SER A 250 3.23 2.71 -8.43
CA SER A 250 2.10 3.56 -8.85
C SER A 250 2.53 4.50 -9.98
N GLY A 251 1.56 5.13 -10.66
CA GLY A 251 1.85 6.21 -11.61
C GLY A 251 2.34 5.76 -13.00
N LEU A 252 1.96 4.56 -13.44
CA LEU A 252 2.30 4.01 -14.77
C LEU A 252 1.04 3.73 -15.59
N PRO A 253 0.28 4.76 -16.01
CA PRO A 253 -0.96 4.52 -16.75
C PRO A 253 -0.67 3.72 -18.03
N SER A 254 -1.41 2.63 -18.23
CA SER A 254 -1.38 1.80 -19.44
C SER A 254 -0.04 1.07 -19.73
N ARG A 255 0.82 0.82 -18.73
CA ARG A 255 2.06 0.01 -18.85
C ARG A 255 1.97 -1.33 -18.12
N ALA A 256 1.05 -2.18 -18.59
CA ALA A 256 0.82 -3.50 -18.00
C ALA A 256 2.04 -4.43 -18.09
N ASP A 257 2.88 -4.24 -19.10
CA ASP A 257 4.16 -4.93 -19.26
C ASP A 257 5.11 -4.68 -18.08
N ILE A 258 5.23 -3.43 -17.64
CA ILE A 258 6.08 -3.07 -16.50
C ILE A 258 5.47 -3.58 -15.19
N TRP A 259 4.14 -3.49 -15.03
CA TRP A 259 3.48 -4.07 -13.86
C TRP A 259 3.71 -5.57 -13.74
N ASN A 260 3.57 -6.30 -14.84
CA ASN A 260 3.82 -7.73 -14.88
C ASN A 260 5.29 -8.04 -14.55
N TYR A 261 6.24 -7.33 -15.14
CA TYR A 261 7.65 -7.49 -14.81
C TYR A 261 7.91 -7.23 -13.31
N ALA A 262 7.39 -6.14 -12.77
CA ALA A 262 7.55 -5.80 -11.37
C ALA A 262 6.92 -6.85 -10.43
N ALA A 263 5.70 -7.31 -10.71
CA ALA A 263 5.01 -8.28 -9.86
C ALA A 263 5.59 -9.70 -9.97
N VAL A 264 5.78 -10.19 -11.20
CA VAL A 264 6.16 -11.58 -11.46
C VAL A 264 7.65 -11.80 -11.24
N GLU A 265 8.50 -10.92 -11.77
CA GLU A 265 9.95 -11.11 -11.75
C GLU A 265 10.60 -10.48 -10.51
N LEU A 266 10.09 -9.33 -10.06
CA LEU A 266 10.68 -8.55 -8.96
C LEU A 266 9.89 -8.62 -7.65
N GLY A 267 8.72 -9.28 -7.62
CA GLY A 267 7.93 -9.53 -6.43
C GLY A 267 7.17 -8.32 -5.86
N ALA A 268 6.79 -7.35 -6.70
CA ALA A 268 5.94 -6.24 -6.29
C ALA A 268 4.60 -6.76 -5.74
N SER A 269 4.25 -6.33 -4.54
CA SER A 269 3.09 -6.82 -3.79
C SER A 269 1.95 -5.81 -3.69
N PHE A 270 2.16 -4.56 -4.11
CA PHE A 270 1.14 -3.51 -4.09
C PHE A 270 1.17 -2.68 -5.37
N ILE A 271 0.16 -2.82 -6.23
CA ILE A 271 0.11 -2.14 -7.53
C ILE A 271 -1.04 -1.15 -7.52
N VAL A 272 -0.74 0.13 -7.73
CA VAL A 272 -1.76 1.14 -7.99
C VAL A 272 -1.94 1.23 -9.50
N SER A 273 -3.01 0.64 -10.00
CA SER A 273 -3.26 0.46 -11.43
C SER A 273 -3.49 1.80 -12.16
N SER A 274 -4.50 2.55 -11.75
CA SER A 274 -4.87 3.83 -12.33
C SER A 274 -5.64 4.64 -11.29
N TYR A 275 -5.88 5.90 -11.60
CA TYR A 275 -6.76 6.76 -10.81
C TYR A 275 -8.12 6.89 -11.50
N ASP A 276 -9.17 7.07 -10.70
CA ASP A 276 -10.54 7.33 -11.14
C ASP A 276 -10.63 8.40 -12.24
N VAL A 277 -9.89 9.50 -12.10
CA VAL A 277 -9.83 10.58 -13.10
C VAL A 277 -9.29 10.09 -14.44
N ASN A 278 -8.26 9.24 -14.45
CA ASN A 278 -7.69 8.70 -15.69
C ASN A 278 -8.68 7.75 -16.35
N LEU A 279 -9.30 6.86 -15.58
CA LEU A 279 -10.27 5.88 -16.07
C LEU A 279 -11.51 6.58 -16.63
N LEU A 280 -12.03 7.59 -15.91
CA LEU A 280 -13.18 8.36 -16.35
C LEU A 280 -12.89 9.13 -17.64
N ASN A 281 -11.72 9.79 -17.74
CA ASN A 281 -11.31 10.49 -18.95
C ASN A 281 -11.18 9.55 -20.15
N GLN A 282 -10.55 8.38 -19.97
CA GLN A 282 -10.40 7.39 -21.03
C GLN A 282 -11.77 6.86 -21.51
N ALA A 283 -12.64 6.47 -20.58
CA ALA A 283 -13.97 5.97 -20.91
C ALA A 283 -14.86 7.04 -21.54
N ALA A 284 -14.81 8.29 -21.05
CA ALA A 284 -15.56 9.40 -21.62
C ALA A 284 -15.11 9.72 -23.05
N ALA A 285 -13.81 9.76 -23.31
CA ALA A 285 -13.27 9.98 -24.66
C ALA A 285 -13.66 8.86 -25.63
N ALA A 286 -13.57 7.59 -25.19
CA ALA A 286 -13.99 6.44 -25.97
C ALA A 286 -15.49 6.49 -26.32
N ASN A 287 -16.34 6.81 -25.33
CA ASN A 287 -17.77 6.94 -25.54
C ASN A 287 -18.13 8.10 -26.49
N TYR A 288 -17.45 9.25 -26.35
CA TYR A 288 -17.63 10.38 -27.25
C TYR A 288 -17.32 10.00 -28.71
N LYS A 289 -16.19 9.32 -28.94
CA LYS A 289 -15.78 8.85 -30.25
C LYS A 289 -16.82 7.89 -30.86
N LEU A 290 -17.27 6.92 -30.07
CA LEU A 290 -18.30 5.96 -30.48
C LEU A 290 -19.59 6.65 -30.98
N ILE A 291 -20.08 7.66 -30.23
CA ILE A 291 -21.29 8.41 -30.61
C ILE A 291 -21.06 9.25 -31.87
N ARG A 292 -19.91 9.91 -31.99
CA ARG A 292 -19.60 10.77 -33.16
C ARG A 292 -19.41 9.97 -34.44
N GLU A 293 -18.73 8.83 -34.38
CA GLU A 293 -18.47 7.98 -35.53
C GLU A 293 -19.73 7.22 -36.00
N ALA A 294 -20.63 6.87 -35.07
CA ALA A 294 -21.94 6.31 -35.42
C ALA A 294 -22.82 7.26 -36.26
N GLY A 295 -22.60 8.58 -36.16
CA GLY A 295 -23.31 9.59 -36.96
C GLY A 295 -22.73 9.86 -38.36
N GLY A 296 -21.54 9.32 -38.68
CA GLY A 296 -20.82 9.58 -39.94
C GLY A 296 -21.15 8.62 -41.10
N GLY A 297 -22.03 7.63 -40.89
CA GLY A 297 -22.41 6.62 -41.88
C GLY A 297 -23.68 6.94 -42.70
N ALA A 298 -24.20 8.17 -42.60
CA ALA A 298 -25.37 8.62 -43.36
C ALA A 298 -25.00 9.81 -44.25
N SER A 299 -24.36 9.54 -45.38
CA SER A 299 -24.27 10.44 -46.54
C SER A 299 -24.24 9.62 -47.81
#